data_AF-A0A2A5W9L0-F1
#
_entry.id   AF-A0A2A5W9L0-F1
#
_cell.length_a   1.000
_cell.length_b   1.000
_cell.length_c   1.000
_cell.angle_alpha   90.00
_cell.angle_beta   90.00
_cell.angle_gamma   90.00
#
_symmetry.space_group_name_H-M   'P 1'
#
loop_
_entity.id
_entity.type
_entity.pdbx_description
1 polymer ?
#
loop_
_entity_poly.entity_id
_entity_poly.type
_entity_poly.pdbx_seq_one_letter_code
_entity_poly.pdbx_strand_id
1 'polypeptide(L)'
;MSIWIIAMGCLAIGIVAGVVFASRLNTSPSRVQELENQIRALKESNNEYRHSVSDHFSMTAELVQHMTETYKEVYQHIASGAQDLCNTEVANKLLPTEPDAVFDATAQGTEPTGLIPPKDYAVKASPDQVGALSEDFGIDKAKLIAEEDVPIQPAK
;
A
#
# COMPACT_ATOMS: atom_id res chain seq x y z
N MET A 1 -69.62 6.41 10.91
CA MET A 1 -69.14 6.42 12.31
C MET A 1 -67.90 5.54 12.52
N SER A 2 -67.85 4.32 11.97
CA SER A 2 -66.73 3.37 12.13
C SER A 2 -65.36 3.81 11.58
N ILE A 3 -65.34 4.54 10.45
CA ILE A 3 -64.10 5.04 9.81
C ILE A 3 -63.26 5.92 10.74
N TRP A 4 -63.88 6.74 11.58
CA TRP A 4 -63.17 7.60 12.54
C TRP A 4 -62.50 6.79 13.65
N ILE A 5 -63.11 5.67 14.08
CA ILE A 5 -62.56 4.80 15.12
C ILE A 5 -61.35 4.02 14.59
N ILE A 6 -61.43 3.53 13.35
CA ILE A 6 -60.32 2.84 12.69
C ILE A 6 -59.14 3.78 12.44
N ALA A 7 -59.42 5.01 11.98
CA ALA A 7 -58.39 6.03 11.79
C ALA A 7 -57.66 6.37 13.11
N MET A 8 -58.42 6.55 14.20
CA MET A 8 -57.85 6.83 15.53
C MET A 8 -57.03 5.64 16.06
N GLY A 9 -57.48 4.41 15.82
CA GLY A 9 -56.78 3.19 16.21
C GLY A 9 -55.44 3.02 15.48
N CYS A 10 -55.42 3.21 14.16
CA CYS A 10 -54.17 3.17 13.38
C CYS A 10 -53.20 4.27 13.79
N LEU A 11 -53.67 5.48 14.07
CA LEU A 11 -52.82 6.58 14.55
C LEU A 11 -52.18 6.23 15.90
N ALA A 12 -52.95 5.69 16.85
CA ALA A 12 -52.43 5.29 18.16
C ALA A 12 -51.35 4.21 18.02
N ILE A 13 -51.60 3.18 17.20
CA ILE A 13 -50.63 2.11 16.94
C ILE A 13 -49.37 2.67 16.25
N GLY A 14 -49.53 3.57 15.28
CA GLY A 14 -48.42 4.22 14.59
C GLY A 14 -47.55 5.06 15.52
N ILE A 15 -48.15 5.80 16.44
CA ILE A 15 -47.41 6.58 17.45
C ILE A 15 -46.63 5.65 18.38
N VAL A 16 -47.27 4.58 18.88
CA VAL A 16 -46.61 3.61 19.77
C VAL A 16 -45.45 2.92 19.05
N ALA A 17 -45.68 2.43 17.83
CA ALA A 17 -44.64 1.80 17.01
C ALA A 17 -43.51 2.79 16.68
N GLY A 18 -43.85 4.04 16.35
CA GLY A 18 -42.89 5.10 16.06
C GLY A 18 -42.00 5.44 17.26
N VAL A 19 -42.55 5.56 18.46
CA VAL A 19 -41.78 5.82 19.70
C VAL A 19 -40.87 4.64 20.04
N VAL A 20 -41.35 3.41 19.91
CA VAL A 20 -40.53 2.20 20.15
C VAL A 20 -39.39 2.10 19.13
N PHE A 21 -39.64 2.42 17.86
CA PHE A 21 -38.61 2.41 16.84
C PHE A 21 -37.59 3.56 17.03
N ALA A 22 -38.06 4.78 17.29
CA ALA A 22 -37.19 5.93 17.54
C ALA A 22 -36.35 5.78 18.81
N SER A 23 -36.90 5.20 19.87
CA SER A 23 -36.14 4.93 21.11
C SER A 23 -35.05 3.89 20.93
N ARG A 24 -35.23 2.91 20.03
CA ARG A 24 -34.15 1.98 19.64
C ARG A 24 -33.10 2.63 18.75
N LEU A 25 -33.49 3.60 17.92
CA LEU A 25 -32.58 4.30 17.01
C LEU A 25 -31.89 5.52 17.64
N ASN A 26 -32.29 5.95 18.84
CA ASN A 26 -31.60 6.97 19.61
C ASN A 26 -30.17 6.49 19.94
N THR A 27 -29.29 6.68 18.97
CA THR A 27 -27.85 6.51 19.10
C THR A 27 -27.42 7.51 20.15
N SER A 28 -27.03 7.01 21.32
CA SER A 28 -26.66 7.88 22.42
C SER A 28 -25.51 8.79 21.96
N PRO A 29 -25.51 10.08 22.35
CA PRO A 29 -24.39 10.97 22.03
C PRO A 29 -23.05 10.41 22.55
N SER A 30 -23.09 9.60 23.62
CA SER A 30 -21.95 8.85 24.12
C SER A 30 -21.38 7.84 23.11
N ARG A 31 -22.24 7.16 22.33
CA ARG A 31 -21.80 6.18 21.34
C ARG A 31 -21.13 6.87 20.15
N VAL A 32 -21.67 8.01 19.71
CA VAL A 32 -21.05 8.83 18.66
C VAL A 32 -19.67 9.31 19.11
N GLN A 33 -19.56 9.85 20.33
CA GLN A 33 -18.29 10.31 20.88
C GLN A 33 -17.27 9.17 21.03
N GLU A 34 -17.72 7.97 21.43
CA GLU A 34 -16.86 6.79 21.49
C GLU A 34 -16.34 6.40 20.11
N LEU A 35 -17.21 6.35 19.08
CA LEU A 35 -16.80 6.05 17.71
C LEU A 35 -15.80 7.08 17.17
N GLU A 36 -16.04 8.37 17.41
CA GLU A 36 -15.09 9.40 17.00
C GLU A 36 -13.73 9.24 17.69
N ASN A 37 -13.72 8.86 18.97
CA ASN A 37 -12.49 8.60 19.70
C ASN A 37 -11.76 7.37 19.15
N GLN A 38 -12.49 6.32 18.76
CA GLN A 38 -11.90 5.15 18.09
C GLN A 38 -11.27 5.53 16.74
N ILE A 39 -11.96 6.34 15.94
CA ILE A 39 -11.43 6.84 14.67
C ILE A 39 -10.17 7.68 14.89
N ARG A 40 -10.19 8.58 15.88
CA ARG A 40 -9.02 9.39 16.25
C ARG A 40 -7.85 8.50 16.69
N ALA A 41 -8.09 7.53 17.57
CA ALA A 41 -7.06 6.61 18.04
C ALA A 41 -6.47 5.77 16.90
N LEU A 42 -7.31 5.26 15.98
CA LEU A 42 -6.84 4.49 14.83
C LEU A 42 -6.04 5.33 13.83
N LYS A 43 -6.44 6.58 13.64
CA LYS A 43 -5.69 7.51 12.78
C LYS A 43 -4.33 7.87 13.40
N GLU A 44 -4.30 8.06 14.72
CA GLU A 44 -3.06 8.32 15.45
C GLU A 44 -2.10 7.14 15.36
N SER A 45 -2.57 5.92 15.62
CA SER A 45 -1.72 4.72 15.53
C SER A 45 -1.21 4.45 14.12
N ASN A 46 -2.00 4.76 13.09
CA ASN A 46 -1.55 4.67 11.71
C ASN A 46 -0.45 5.70 11.42
N ASN A 47 -0.61 6.94 11.90
CA ASN A 47 0.39 7.98 11.74
C ASN A 47 1.70 7.62 12.44
N GLU A 48 1.62 7.12 13.67
CA GLU A 48 2.77 6.65 14.45
C GLU A 48 3.50 5.49 13.75
N TYR A 49 2.75 4.51 13.24
CA TYR A 49 3.32 3.42 12.44
C TYR A 49 4.05 3.94 11.21
N ARG A 50 3.43 4.85 10.44
CA ARG A 50 4.06 5.46 9.26
C ARG A 50 5.34 6.21 9.61
N HIS A 51 5.35 6.92 10.74
CA HIS A 51 6.53 7.61 11.23
C HIS A 51 7.65 6.64 11.60
N SER A 52 7.34 5.59 12.36
CA SER A 52 8.30 4.55 12.75
C SER A 52 8.93 3.85 11.54
N VAL A 53 8.13 3.57 10.50
CA VAL A 53 8.63 3.00 9.25
C VAL A 53 9.55 3.98 8.52
N SER A 54 9.17 5.26 8.46
CA SER A 54 9.99 6.31 7.85
C SER A 54 11.34 6.45 8.55
N ASP A 55 11.37 6.44 9.88
CA ASP A 55 12.60 6.49 10.68
C ASP A 55 13.47 5.26 10.44
N HIS A 56 12.86 4.06 10.39
CA HIS A 56 13.60 2.82 10.12
C HIS A 56 14.29 2.85 8.75
N PHE A 57 13.59 3.29 7.70
CA PHE A 57 14.18 3.41 6.37
C PHE A 57 15.21 4.54 6.28
N SER A 58 15.03 5.62 7.03
CA SER A 58 16.02 6.71 7.11
C SER A 58 17.33 6.21 7.74
N MET A 59 17.23 5.52 8.88
CA MET A 59 18.37 4.87 9.54
C MET A 59 19.02 3.81 8.65
N THR A 60 18.21 3.01 7.95
CA THR A 60 18.73 1.98 7.03
C THR A 60 19.49 2.62 5.86
N ALA A 61 19.00 3.72 5.30
CA ALA A 61 19.67 4.45 4.24
C ALA A 61 21.03 5.00 4.69
N GLU A 62 21.11 5.53 5.92
CA GLU A 62 22.38 5.97 6.51
C GLU A 62 23.37 4.80 6.69
N LEU A 63 22.89 3.66 7.18
CA LEU A 63 23.72 2.46 7.37
C LEU A 63 24.24 1.90 6.03
N VAL A 64 23.40 1.88 4.99
CA VAL A 64 23.79 1.44 3.64
C VAL A 64 24.80 2.41 3.03
N GLN A 65 24.63 3.72 3.24
CA GLN A 65 25.59 4.72 2.79
C GLN A 65 26.96 4.49 3.46
N HIS A 66 26.98 4.27 4.78
CA HIS A 66 28.21 3.98 5.52
C HIS A 66 28.90 2.71 4.97
N MET A 67 28.13 1.66 4.68
CA MET A 67 28.69 0.44 4.10
C MET A 67 29.28 0.66 2.70
N THR A 68 28.62 1.51 1.89
CA THR A 68 29.08 1.89 0.56
C THR A 68 30.40 2.67 0.64
N GLU A 69 30.52 3.59 1.59
CA GLU A 69 31.75 4.33 1.86
C GLU A 69 32.89 3.36 2.25
N THR A 70 32.66 2.48 3.22
CA THR A 70 33.64 1.46 3.62
C THR A 70 34.04 0.55 2.45
N TYR A 71 33.09 0.19 1.58
CA TYR A 71 33.39 -0.60 0.38
C TYR A 71 34.31 0.16 -0.58
N LYS A 72 34.06 1.46 -0.81
CA LYS A 72 34.93 2.32 -1.62
C LYS A 72 36.34 2.43 -1.03
N GLU A 73 36.46 2.60 0.29
CA GLU A 73 37.75 2.66 0.97
C GLU A 73 38.56 1.38 0.78
N VAL A 74 37.92 0.21 0.94
CA VAL A 74 38.57 -1.10 0.69
C VAL A 74 39.05 -1.19 -0.75
N TYR A 75 38.21 -0.75 -1.70
CA TYR A 75 38.57 -0.75 -3.11
C TYR A 75 39.78 0.14 -3.40
N GLN A 76 39.79 1.36 -2.86
CA GLN A 76 40.90 2.30 -2.98
C GLN A 76 42.19 1.74 -2.34
N HIS A 77 42.07 1.02 -1.22
CA HIS A 77 43.21 0.37 -0.59
C HIS A 77 43.80 -0.74 -1.47
N ILE A 78 42.95 -1.57 -2.07
CA ILE A 78 43.38 -2.60 -3.03
C ILE A 78 44.03 -1.95 -4.26
N ALA A 79 43.48 -0.84 -4.73
CA ALA A 79 44.02 -0.07 -5.84
C ALA A 79 45.41 0.48 -5.56
N SER A 80 45.63 1.06 -4.38
CA SER A 80 46.95 1.54 -3.96
C SER A 80 47.92 0.36 -3.80
N GLY A 81 47.50 -0.71 -3.13
CA GLY A 81 48.35 -1.89 -2.93
C GLY A 81 48.73 -2.60 -4.23
N ALA A 82 47.84 -2.63 -5.23
CA ALA A 82 48.15 -3.17 -6.54
C ALA A 82 49.20 -2.32 -7.27
N GLN A 83 49.15 -0.99 -7.19
CA GLN A 83 50.15 -0.09 -7.78
C GLN A 83 51.52 -0.23 -7.10
N ASP A 84 51.56 -0.37 -5.78
CA ASP A 84 52.82 -0.49 -5.02
C ASP A 84 53.49 -1.87 -5.16
N LEU A 85 52.69 -2.93 -5.23
CA LEU A 85 53.19 -4.32 -5.18
C LEU A 85 53.25 -5.01 -6.55
N CYS A 86 52.51 -4.55 -7.56
CA CYS A 86 52.50 -5.18 -8.88
C CYS A 86 53.33 -4.36 -9.89
N ASN A 87 53.89 -5.04 -10.89
CA ASN A 87 54.47 -4.35 -12.05
C ASN A 87 53.40 -3.50 -12.76
N THR A 88 53.76 -2.31 -13.24
CA THR A 88 52.84 -1.28 -13.75
C THR A 88 51.86 -1.79 -14.82
N GLU A 89 52.26 -2.74 -15.66
CA GLU A 89 51.38 -3.37 -16.66
C GLU A 89 50.28 -4.24 -16.05
N VAL A 90 50.54 -4.90 -14.92
CA VAL A 90 49.57 -5.76 -14.22
C VAL A 90 48.63 -4.92 -13.36
N ALA A 91 49.15 -3.89 -12.70
CA ALA A 91 48.36 -2.95 -11.91
C ALA A 91 47.30 -2.23 -12.77
N ASN A 92 47.69 -1.73 -13.95
CA ASN A 92 46.77 -1.06 -14.89
C ASN A 92 45.69 -1.98 -15.48
N LYS A 93 45.90 -3.30 -15.46
CA LYS A 93 44.96 -4.30 -16.00
C LYS A 93 44.01 -4.83 -14.92
N LEU A 94 44.40 -4.73 -13.65
CA LEU A 94 43.58 -5.08 -12.48
C LEU A 94 42.73 -3.91 -11.99
N LEU A 95 43.14 -2.68 -12.29
CA LEU A 95 42.41 -1.48 -11.95
C LEU A 95 41.55 -0.99 -13.11
N PRO A 96 40.21 -0.95 -12.96
CA PRO A 96 39.33 -0.21 -13.85
C PRO A 96 39.85 1.23 -13.92
N THR A 97 40.15 1.65 -15.14
CA THR A 97 40.82 2.91 -15.43
C THR A 97 39.91 4.13 -15.24
N GLU A 98 38.67 3.93 -14.77
CA GLU A 98 37.71 4.98 -14.47
C GLU A 98 36.98 4.68 -13.14
N PRO A 99 37.47 5.21 -12.00
CA PRO A 99 36.81 5.06 -10.71
C PRO A 99 35.45 5.77 -10.63
N ASP A 100 35.18 6.74 -11.51
CA ASP A 100 33.93 7.52 -11.52
C ASP A 100 32.77 6.79 -12.22
N ALA A 101 33.02 6.02 -13.29
CA ALA A 101 31.93 5.47 -14.12
C ALA A 101 31.09 4.38 -13.41
N VAL A 102 31.63 3.75 -12.36
CA VAL A 102 30.94 2.67 -11.62
C VAL A 102 30.13 3.21 -10.44
N PHE A 103 30.47 4.39 -9.91
CA PHE A 103 29.86 4.93 -8.68
C PHE A 103 29.18 6.29 -8.86
N ASP A 104 29.39 7.00 -9.98
CA ASP A 104 28.79 8.32 -10.28
C ASP A 104 27.54 8.26 -11.19
N ALA A 105 26.79 7.15 -11.14
CA ALA A 105 25.50 7.04 -11.85
C ALA A 105 24.37 7.88 -11.23
N THR A 106 24.70 8.92 -10.45
CA THR A 106 23.71 9.78 -9.76
C THR A 106 23.61 11.19 -10.37
N ALA A 107 24.40 11.53 -11.39
CA ALA A 107 24.41 12.89 -11.92
C ALA A 107 24.63 12.99 -13.43
N GLN A 108 23.81 12.33 -14.25
CA GLN A 108 23.48 12.85 -15.60
C GLN A 108 22.32 12.10 -16.25
N GLY A 109 21.29 12.86 -16.62
CA GLY A 109 20.18 12.35 -17.42
C GLY A 109 20.67 12.02 -18.82
N THR A 110 20.86 10.73 -19.11
CA THR A 110 20.79 10.15 -20.46
C THR A 110 20.55 8.66 -20.28
N GLU A 111 19.39 8.16 -20.71
CA GLU A 111 19.18 6.72 -21.01
C GLU A 111 20.35 6.23 -21.91
N PRO A 112 20.84 4.96 -21.88
CA PRO A 112 20.08 3.73 -21.66
C PRO A 112 20.83 2.56 -20.96
N THR A 113 20.11 1.47 -20.67
CA THR A 113 20.63 0.08 -20.44
C THR A 113 21.45 -0.17 -19.16
N GLY A 114 20.78 -0.51 -18.05
CA GLY A 114 21.49 -1.19 -16.95
C GLY A 114 20.73 -1.40 -15.64
N LEU A 115 19.70 -0.61 -15.37
CA LEU A 115 18.87 -0.78 -14.18
C LEU A 115 17.48 -1.17 -14.64
N ILE A 116 17.28 -2.47 -14.86
CA ILE A 116 15.94 -3.02 -15.03
C ILE A 116 15.33 -2.94 -13.62
N PRO A 117 14.32 -2.09 -13.36
CA PRO A 117 13.62 -2.13 -12.08
C PRO A 117 13.10 -3.56 -11.87
N PRO A 118 13.04 -4.04 -10.61
CA PRO A 118 12.53 -5.38 -10.32
C PRO A 118 11.23 -5.58 -11.10
N LYS A 119 11.18 -6.64 -11.92
CA LYS A 119 10.03 -6.95 -12.79
C LYS A 119 8.75 -7.29 -12.01
N ASP A 120 8.81 -7.16 -10.68
CA ASP A 120 7.76 -7.47 -9.73
C ASP A 120 6.70 -6.38 -9.60
N TYR A 121 6.92 -5.19 -10.18
CA TYR A 121 5.85 -4.21 -10.36
C TYR A 121 5.10 -4.52 -11.65
N ALA A 122 4.00 -5.26 -11.55
CA ALA A 122 3.14 -5.58 -12.69
C ALA A 122 2.54 -4.29 -13.29
N VAL A 123 3.19 -3.75 -14.32
CA VAL A 123 2.66 -2.65 -15.13
C VAL A 123 1.45 -3.18 -15.89
N LYS A 124 0.32 -2.46 -15.84
CA LYS A 124 -0.85 -2.75 -16.66
C LYS A 124 -0.43 -2.67 -18.14
N ALA A 125 -0.58 -3.75 -18.90
CA ALA A 125 -0.19 -3.79 -20.31
C ALA A 125 -1.06 -2.88 -21.19
N SER A 126 -2.25 -2.51 -20.71
CA SER A 126 -3.12 -1.50 -21.31
C SER A 126 -3.90 -0.75 -20.22
N PRO A 127 -4.36 0.49 -20.46
CA PRO A 127 -5.09 1.29 -19.48
C PRO A 127 -6.34 0.61 -18.92
N ASP A 128 -6.99 -0.21 -19.74
CA ASP A 128 -8.23 -0.94 -19.40
C ASP A 128 -7.99 -2.30 -18.75
N GLN A 129 -6.72 -2.73 -18.60
CA GLN A 129 -6.41 -4.01 -17.97
C GLN A 129 -6.58 -3.93 -16.45
N VAL A 130 -7.43 -4.80 -15.91
CA VAL A 130 -7.63 -5.04 -14.48
C VAL A 130 -6.29 -5.53 -13.89
N GLY A 131 -5.81 -4.86 -12.84
CA GLY A 131 -4.48 -5.13 -12.28
C GLY A 131 -4.49 -6.37 -11.40
N ALA A 132 -3.34 -7.03 -11.19
CA ALA A 132 -3.26 -8.23 -10.35
C ALA A 132 -3.70 -8.02 -8.89
N LEU A 133 -3.78 -6.77 -8.43
CA LEU A 133 -4.22 -6.38 -7.09
C LEU A 133 -5.63 -5.77 -7.05
N SER A 134 -6.32 -5.59 -8.19
CA SER A 134 -7.69 -5.10 -8.15
C SER A 134 -8.64 -6.23 -7.76
N GLU A 135 -9.63 -5.89 -6.95
CA GLU A 135 -10.68 -6.78 -6.44
C GLU A 135 -11.44 -7.55 -7.53
N ASP A 136 -11.50 -6.99 -8.75
CA ASP A 136 -12.14 -7.62 -9.91
C ASP A 136 -11.21 -8.55 -10.72
N PHE A 137 -9.95 -8.76 -10.30
CA PHE A 137 -9.00 -9.58 -11.05
C PHE A 137 -9.39 -11.06 -11.03
N GLY A 138 -9.63 -11.63 -12.21
CA GLY A 138 -10.11 -13.01 -12.36
C GLY A 138 -11.62 -13.17 -12.15
N ILE A 139 -12.38 -12.07 -12.05
CA ILE A 139 -13.84 -12.10 -11.93
C ILE A 139 -14.49 -11.82 -13.29
N ASP A 140 -14.98 -12.87 -13.96
CA ASP A 140 -15.81 -12.73 -15.15
C ASP A 140 -17.23 -12.28 -14.74
N LYS A 141 -17.49 -10.96 -14.71
CA LYS A 141 -18.83 -10.43 -14.38
C LYS A 141 -19.93 -11.01 -15.28
N ALA A 142 -19.62 -11.36 -16.53
CA ALA A 142 -20.54 -12.04 -17.43
C ALA A 142 -20.99 -13.44 -16.94
N LYS A 143 -20.13 -14.16 -16.20
CA LYS A 143 -20.45 -15.48 -15.63
C LYS A 143 -21.27 -15.38 -14.35
N LEU A 144 -21.06 -14.36 -13.53
CA LEU A 144 -21.84 -14.14 -12.30
C LEU A 144 -23.31 -13.78 -12.60
N ILE A 145 -23.55 -13.04 -13.69
CA ILE A 145 -24.92 -12.70 -14.12
C ILE A 145 -25.66 -13.94 -14.67
N ALA A 146 -24.93 -14.98 -15.11
CA ALA A 146 -25.52 -16.22 -15.62
C ALA A 146 -25.83 -17.26 -14.52
N GLU A 147 -25.20 -17.15 -13.33
CA GLU A 147 -25.45 -18.08 -12.20
C GLU A 147 -26.47 -17.53 -11.17
N GLU A 148 -26.89 -16.27 -11.27
CA GLU A 148 -27.90 -15.67 -10.38
C GLU A 148 -29.35 -16.07 -10.73
N ASP A 149 -29.60 -16.67 -11.91
CA ASP A 149 -30.94 -17.09 -12.36
C ASP A 149 -31.19 -18.61 -12.20
N VAL A 150 -30.69 -19.22 -11.11
CA VAL A 150 -31.13 -20.56 -10.70
C VAL A 150 -32.23 -20.42 -9.66
N PRO A 151 -33.49 -20.79 -9.96
CA PRO A 151 -34.58 -20.71 -8.99
C PRO A 151 -34.29 -21.63 -7.79
N ILE A 152 -34.27 -21.04 -6.60
CA ILE A 152 -34.25 -21.78 -5.33
C ILE A 152 -35.56 -22.58 -5.27
N GLN A 153 -35.49 -23.89 -5.51
CA GLN A 153 -36.64 -24.77 -5.31
C GLN A 153 -36.89 -24.95 -3.80
N PRO A 154 -38.12 -24.78 -3.30
CA PRO A 154 -38.43 -24.98 -1.90
C PRO A 154 -38.31 -26.47 -1.53
N ALA A 155 -37.63 -26.74 -0.43
CA ALA A 155 -37.51 -28.07 0.15
C ALA A 155 -38.89 -28.62 0.57
N LYS A 156 -39.15 -29.89 0.26
CA LYS A 156 -40.31 -30.66 0.72
C LYS A 156 -40.00 -31.36 2.04
#